data_AF-A0A660RQ87-F1
#
_entry.id   AF-A0A660RQ87-F1
#
_cell.length_a   1.000
_cell.length_b   1.000
_cell.length_c   1.000
_cell.angle_alpha   90.00
_cell.angle_beta   90.00
_cell.angle_gamma   90.00
#
_symmetry.space_group_name_H-M   'P 1'
#
loop_
_entity.id
_entity.type
_entity.pdbx_description
1 polymer ?
#
loop_
_entity_poly.entity_id
_entity_poly.type
_entity_poly.pdbx_seq_one_letter_code
_entity_poly.pdbx_strand_id
1 'polypeptide(L)'
;MDSGDVEKIVSEMTIDEKIGQLGSVWLYKLLEDGKSSLGKMKKLIGNGIGQITRVGGASGLPPEQSATLANEIQRFLKENTRLGIPAIVHEECLSGYMAKGATIFPQMI
;
A
#
# COMPACT_ATOMS: atom_id res chain seq x y z
N MET A 1 17.03 6.91 -10.08
CA MET A 1 16.55 5.73 -10.80
C MET A 1 16.68 6.09 -12.26
N ASP A 2 17.70 5.54 -12.89
CA ASP A 2 17.84 5.64 -14.34
C ASP A 2 16.80 4.70 -14.99
N SER A 3 16.43 4.89 -16.25
CA SER A 3 15.49 3.99 -16.93
C SER A 3 16.00 2.53 -16.84
N GLY A 4 17.32 2.35 -16.95
CA GLY A 4 17.99 1.05 -16.85
C GLY A 4 17.70 0.26 -15.58
N ASP A 5 17.44 0.93 -14.45
CA ASP A 5 17.08 0.26 -13.19
C ASP A 5 15.69 -0.36 -13.27
N VAL A 6 14.75 0.33 -13.92
CA VAL A 6 13.37 -0.14 -14.10
C VAL A 6 13.34 -1.31 -15.06
N GLU A 7 14.00 -1.20 -16.22
CA GLU A 7 14.05 -2.29 -17.19
C GLU A 7 14.65 -3.57 -16.58
N LYS A 8 15.72 -3.43 -15.78
CA LYS A 8 16.33 -4.56 -15.07
C LYS A 8 15.33 -5.23 -14.14
N ILE A 9 14.70 -4.48 -13.23
CA ILE A 9 13.75 -5.04 -12.25
C ILE A 9 12.57 -5.72 -12.96
N VAL A 10 12.02 -5.08 -14.00
CA VAL A 10 10.89 -5.63 -14.79
C VAL A 10 11.29 -6.93 -15.51
N SER A 11 12.54 -7.03 -15.98
CA SER A 11 13.04 -8.24 -16.62
C SER A 11 13.20 -9.40 -15.64
N GLU A 12 13.47 -9.12 -14.36
CA GLU A 12 13.61 -10.12 -13.30
C GLU A 12 12.26 -10.62 -12.74
N MET A 13 11.13 -9.94 -13.03
CA MET A 13 9.79 -10.32 -12.55
C MET A 13 9.20 -11.52 -13.29
N THR A 14 8.53 -12.38 -12.52
CA THR A 14 7.55 -13.35 -13.02
C THR A 14 6.30 -12.65 -13.55
N ILE A 15 5.45 -13.38 -14.29
CA ILE A 15 4.16 -12.84 -14.74
C ILE A 15 3.27 -12.45 -13.56
N ASP A 16 3.25 -13.25 -12.49
CA ASP A 16 2.41 -12.97 -11.32
C ASP A 16 2.85 -11.70 -10.58
N GLU A 17 4.16 -11.45 -10.46
CA GLU A 17 4.67 -10.21 -9.87
C GLU A 17 4.34 -9.00 -10.75
N LYS A 18 4.43 -9.12 -12.08
CA LYS A 18 4.01 -8.06 -13.02
C LYS A 18 2.52 -7.74 -12.86
N ILE A 19 1.68 -8.77 -12.78
CA ILE A 19 0.24 -8.62 -12.53
C ILE A 19 0.02 -7.91 -11.18
N GLY A 20 0.75 -8.32 -10.13
CA GLY A 20 0.71 -7.68 -8.81
C GLY A 20 1.01 -6.18 -8.88
N GLN A 21 2.05 -5.77 -9.62
CA GLN A 21 2.42 -4.36 -9.77
C GLN A 21 1.37 -3.50 -10.50
N LEU A 22 0.50 -4.11 -11.31
CA LEU A 22 -0.62 -3.42 -11.96
C LEU A 22 -1.89 -3.37 -11.07
N GLY A 23 -1.86 -4.05 -9.93
CA GLY A 23 -2.98 -4.17 -9.01
C GLY A 23 -2.96 -3.17 -7.86
N SER A 24 -4.13 -3.04 -7.23
CA SER A 24 -4.31 -2.35 -5.95
C SER A 24 -5.19 -3.16 -5.02
N VAL A 25 -4.97 -3.02 -3.71
CA VAL A 25 -5.86 -3.55 -2.68
C VAL A 25 -6.20 -2.46 -1.67
N TRP A 26 -7.47 -2.41 -1.27
CA TRP A 26 -7.90 -1.54 -0.19
C TRP A 26 -7.39 -2.06 1.16
N LEU A 27 -6.93 -1.16 2.04
CA LEU A 27 -6.34 -1.53 3.33
C LEU A 27 -7.20 -2.53 4.12
N TYR A 28 -8.51 -2.32 4.23
CA TYR A 28 -9.39 -3.16 5.04
C TYR A 28 -9.38 -4.65 4.64
N LYS A 29 -9.00 -4.98 3.39
CA LYS A 29 -8.84 -6.38 2.93
C LYS A 29 -7.61 -7.05 3.55
N LEU A 30 -6.63 -6.28 4.01
CA LEU A 30 -5.42 -6.77 4.67
C LEU A 30 -5.57 -6.86 6.19
N LEU A 31 -6.70 -6.37 6.74
CA LEU A 31 -6.92 -6.32 8.18
C LEU A 31 -7.77 -7.48 8.68
N GLU A 32 -7.55 -7.85 9.93
CA GLU A 32 -8.34 -8.77 10.74
C GLU A 32 -8.42 -8.19 12.15
N ASP A 33 -9.64 -7.99 12.66
CA ASP A 33 -9.89 -7.33 13.95
C ASP A 33 -9.14 -6.00 14.13
N GLY A 34 -9.07 -5.21 13.05
CA GLY A 34 -8.42 -3.90 13.03
C GLY A 34 -6.89 -3.93 13.00
N LYS A 35 -6.27 -5.10 12.88
CA LYS A 35 -4.80 -5.27 12.81
C LYS A 35 -4.38 -5.89 11.48
N SER A 36 -3.13 -5.68 11.07
CA SER A 36 -2.57 -6.34 9.88
C SER A 36 -2.61 -7.87 10.04
N SER A 37 -3.15 -8.57 9.04
CA SER A 37 -3.24 -10.03 9.05
C SER A 37 -2.22 -10.63 8.09
N LEU A 38 -1.23 -11.34 8.65
CA LEU A 38 -0.18 -11.98 7.85
C LEU A 38 -0.76 -12.98 6.84
N GLY A 39 -1.82 -13.71 7.22
CA GLY A 39 -2.50 -14.66 6.32
C GLY A 39 -3.13 -13.94 5.12
N LYS A 40 -3.83 -12.82 5.36
CA LYS A 40 -4.41 -12.02 4.28
C LYS A 40 -3.35 -11.35 3.42
N MET A 41 -2.27 -10.84 4.02
CA MET A 41 -1.15 -10.25 3.28
C MET A 41 -0.46 -11.28 2.38
N LYS A 42 -0.13 -12.46 2.90
CA LYS A 42 0.44 -13.55 2.07
C LYS A 42 -0.49 -13.94 0.91
N LYS A 43 -1.80 -14.00 1.16
CA LYS A 43 -2.78 -14.37 0.14
C LYS A 43 -2.99 -13.30 -0.94
N LEU A 44 -3.03 -12.03 -0.56
CA LEU A 44 -3.45 -10.94 -1.45
C LEU A 44 -2.29 -10.19 -2.08
N ILE A 45 -1.15 -10.09 -1.38
CA ILE A 45 0.00 -9.28 -1.80
C ILE A 45 1.32 -10.06 -1.70
N GLY A 46 1.26 -11.40 -1.61
CA GLY A 46 2.46 -12.26 -1.50
C GLY A 46 3.36 -12.25 -2.74
N ASN A 47 2.80 -11.96 -3.91
CA ASN A 47 3.55 -11.75 -5.16
C ASN A 47 3.91 -10.27 -5.38
N GLY A 48 3.79 -9.42 -4.35
CA GLY A 48 3.87 -7.97 -4.47
C GLY A 48 2.53 -7.33 -4.86
N ILE A 49 2.50 -6.01 -4.80
CA ILE A 49 1.34 -5.19 -5.18
C ILE A 49 1.80 -3.80 -5.61
N GLY A 50 1.12 -3.20 -6.57
CA GLY A 50 1.43 -1.84 -7.03
C GLY A 50 1.01 -0.78 -6.02
N GLN A 51 -0.21 -0.89 -5.48
CA GLN A 51 -0.76 0.11 -4.56
C GLN A 51 -1.49 -0.49 -3.36
N ILE A 52 -1.40 0.20 -2.23
CA ILE A 52 -2.31 0.04 -1.10
C ILE A 52 -3.20 1.27 -1.03
N THR A 53 -4.49 1.07 -1.23
CA THR A 53 -5.49 2.13 -1.27
C THR A 53 -6.06 2.39 0.12
N ARG A 54 -6.10 3.67 0.51
CA ARG A 54 -6.79 4.21 1.69
C ARG A 54 -6.26 3.67 3.03
N VAL A 55 -4.96 3.77 3.28
CA VAL A 55 -4.35 3.35 4.55
C VAL A 55 -4.87 4.18 5.75
N GLY A 56 -4.76 5.49 5.72
CA GLY A 56 -5.37 6.35 6.74
C GLY A 56 -6.88 6.47 6.57
N GLY A 57 -7.35 6.63 5.33
CA GLY A 57 -8.75 6.90 5.07
C GLY A 57 -9.70 5.71 5.30
N ALA A 58 -9.24 4.45 5.23
CA ALA A 58 -10.06 3.26 5.49
C ALA A 58 -9.74 2.57 6.82
N SER A 59 -8.65 2.93 7.51
CA SER A 59 -8.35 2.40 8.85
C SER A 59 -9.14 3.09 9.96
N GLY A 60 -9.47 4.38 9.79
CA GLY A 60 -10.05 5.19 10.86
C GLY A 60 -9.10 5.41 12.06
N LEU A 61 -7.81 5.09 11.88
CA LEU A 61 -6.79 5.22 12.91
C LEU A 61 -6.28 6.67 13.00
N PRO A 62 -5.81 7.11 14.18
CA PRO A 62 -5.04 8.34 14.32
C PRO A 62 -3.75 8.31 13.47
N PRO A 63 -3.14 9.48 13.17
CA PRO A 63 -1.98 9.60 12.28
C PRO A 63 -0.82 8.64 12.60
N GLU A 64 -0.36 8.59 13.85
CA GLU A 64 0.77 7.74 14.25
C GLU A 64 0.47 6.24 14.04
N GLN A 65 -0.75 5.81 14.38
CA GLN A 65 -1.16 4.41 14.23
C GLN A 65 -1.33 4.04 12.75
N SER A 66 -1.84 4.95 11.92
CA SER A 66 -1.89 4.77 10.47
C SER A 66 -0.49 4.64 9.86
N ALA A 67 0.48 5.43 10.33
CA ALA A 67 1.86 5.34 9.86
C ALA A 67 2.51 4.01 10.26
N THR A 68 2.30 3.56 11.50
CA THR A 68 2.75 2.23 11.96
C THR A 68 2.18 1.12 11.08
N LEU A 69 0.87 1.15 10.80
CA LEU A 69 0.23 0.15 9.95
C LEU A 69 0.76 0.18 8.52
N ALA A 70 1.00 1.37 7.95
CA ALA A 70 1.64 1.50 6.64
C ALA A 70 3.03 0.84 6.64
N ASN A 71 3.83 1.11 7.67
CA ASN A 71 5.18 0.57 7.81
C ASN A 71 5.19 -0.96 7.98
N GLU A 72 4.21 -1.54 8.68
CA GLU A 72 4.06 -3.00 8.77
C GLU A 72 3.84 -3.64 7.40
N ILE A 73 2.96 -3.05 6.58
CA ILE A 73 2.67 -3.56 5.23
C ILE A 73 3.89 -3.40 4.32
N GLN A 74 4.57 -2.25 4.38
CA GLN A 74 5.80 -2.03 3.61
C GLN A 74 6.91 -3.00 4.03
N ARG A 75 7.04 -3.27 5.33
CA ARG A 75 7.98 -4.26 5.85
C ARG A 75 7.66 -5.66 5.35
N PHE A 76 6.38 -6.05 5.33
CA PHE A 76 5.96 -7.31 4.74
C PHE A 76 6.39 -7.39 3.27
N LEU A 77 6.10 -6.37 2.46
CA LEU A 77 6.47 -6.34 1.04
C LEU A 77 7.99 -6.45 0.85
N LYS A 78 8.77 -5.71 1.64
CA LYS A 78 10.23 -5.69 1.54
C LYS A 78 10.89 -7.00 1.98
N GLU A 79 10.40 -7.61 3.05
CA GLU A 79 11.04 -8.75 3.70
C GLU A 79 10.45 -10.11 3.28
N ASN A 80 9.24 -10.14 2.73
CA ASN A 80 8.50 -11.38 2.45
C ASN A 80 8.07 -11.52 0.98
N THR A 81 8.49 -10.61 0.09
CA THR A 81 8.34 -10.79 -1.36
C THR A 81 9.72 -10.88 -2.02
N ARG A 82 9.82 -11.59 -3.13
CA ARG A 82 11.12 -11.97 -3.73
C ARG A 82 11.99 -10.77 -4.15
N LEU A 83 11.37 -9.75 -4.73
CA LEU A 83 12.08 -8.54 -5.20
C LEU A 83 12.00 -7.37 -4.20
N GLY A 84 11.25 -7.51 -3.11
CA GLY A 84 11.19 -6.50 -2.05
C GLY A 84 10.64 -5.13 -2.48
N ILE A 85 9.80 -5.10 -3.53
CA ILE A 85 9.30 -3.84 -4.11
C ILE A 85 8.22 -3.24 -3.18
N PRO A 86 8.41 -1.99 -2.71
CA PRO A 86 7.40 -1.32 -1.89
C PRO A 86 6.18 -0.94 -2.72
N ALA A 87 5.02 -0.88 -2.07
CA ALA A 87 3.79 -0.42 -2.73
C ALA A 87 3.63 1.10 -2.63
N ILE A 88 2.94 1.69 -3.60
CA ILE A 88 2.50 3.08 -3.50
C ILE A 88 1.36 3.16 -2.46
N VAL A 89 1.50 4.04 -1.47
CA VAL A 89 0.42 4.37 -0.55
C VAL A 89 -0.46 5.43 -1.20
N HIS A 90 -1.69 5.05 -1.57
CA HIS A 90 -2.62 5.88 -2.32
C HIS A 90 -3.77 6.34 -1.42
N GLU A 91 -4.00 7.65 -1.37
CA GLU A 91 -5.01 8.31 -0.56
C GLU A 91 -5.81 9.35 -1.33
N GLU A 92 -6.97 9.72 -0.78
CA GLU A 92 -7.81 10.81 -1.29
C GLU A 92 -7.37 12.15 -0.68
N CYS A 93 -7.24 13.17 -1.52
CA CYS A 93 -6.74 14.48 -1.10
C CYS A 93 -7.53 15.69 -1.67
N LEU A 94 -8.73 15.46 -2.22
CA LEU A 94 -9.52 16.46 -2.97
C LEU A 94 -9.69 17.81 -2.23
N SER A 95 -9.91 17.79 -0.92
CA SER A 95 -10.07 19.01 -0.11
C SER A 95 -9.36 18.86 1.23
N GLY A 96 -8.10 18.44 1.15
CA GLY A 96 -7.33 17.96 2.29
C GLY A 96 -7.29 16.44 2.33
N TYR A 97 -6.36 15.92 3.12
CA TYR A 97 -6.15 14.50 3.28
C TYR A 97 -7.36 13.84 3.95
N MET A 98 -7.99 12.86 3.29
CA MET A 98 -9.23 12.25 3.78
C MET A 98 -8.95 11.14 4.81
N ALA A 99 -8.45 11.54 5.99
CA ALA A 99 -8.17 10.66 7.11
C ALA A 99 -8.52 11.30 8.45
N LYS A 100 -8.59 10.48 9.51
CA LYS A 100 -8.97 10.93 10.85
C LYS A 100 -7.96 11.95 11.40
N GLY A 101 -8.47 13.11 11.81
CA GLY A 101 -7.67 14.19 12.41
C GLY A 101 -6.95 15.08 11.41
N ALA A 102 -7.16 14.87 10.10
CA ALA A 102 -6.61 15.74 9.07
C ALA A 102 -7.42 17.04 8.92
N THR A 103 -6.75 18.11 8.48
CA THR A 103 -7.38 19.40 8.16
C THR A 103 -8.25 19.28 6.91
N ILE A 104 -9.47 19.81 6.99
CA ILE A 104 -10.41 19.90 5.88
C ILE A 104 -10.38 21.32 5.32
N PHE A 105 -10.14 21.45 4.02
CA PHE A 105 -10.22 22.72 3.30
C PHE A 105 -11.60 22.89 2.65
N PRO A 106 -12.01 24.13 2.32
CA PRO A 106 -13.19 24.35 1.48
C PRO A 106 -13.11 23.53 0.18
N GLN A 107 -14.27 23.10 -0.31
CA GLN A 107 -14.35 22.46 -1.62
C GLN A 107 -13.87 23.41 -2.72
N MET A 108 -13.53 22.86 -3.89
CA MET A 108 -13.01 23.63 -5.02
C MET A 108 -14.03 24.60 -5.64
N ILE A 109 -15.27 24.64 -5.11
CA ILE A 109 -16.40 25.43 -5.60
C ILE A 109 -16.86 26.50 -4.60
#